data_AF-A0A183DDA3-F1
#
_entry.id   AF-A0A183DDA3-F1
#
_cell.length_a   1.000
_cell.length_b   1.000
_cell.length_c   1.000
_cell.angle_alpha   90.00
_cell.angle_beta   90.00
_cell.angle_gamma   90.00
#
_symmetry.space_group_name_H-M   'P 1'
#
loop_
_entity.id
_entity.type
_entity.pdbx_description
1 polymer ?
#
loop_
_entity_poly.entity_id
_entity_poly.type
_entity_poly.pdbx_seq_one_letter_code
_entity_poly.pdbx_strand_id
1 'polypeptide(L)'
;MDENVSGECERPRDVNVVDYVKKRAIDNRSLVSGEVTKGPRTAIQRLPRHMRRRAMSYNVRRLPRAQRRFAKSATAASKHRKKAPSRFWRRRPRNLLLVKIS
;
A
#
# COMPACT_ATOMS: atom_id res chain seq x y z
N MET A 1 -61.16 -1.47 -5.13
CA MET A 1 -60.96 -1.27 -3.68
C MET A 1 -59.51 -1.64 -3.42
N ASP A 2 -58.62 -0.69 -3.64
CA ASP A 2 -57.17 -0.91 -3.58
C ASP A 2 -56.69 -0.31 -2.26
N GLU A 3 -56.50 -1.19 -1.28
CA GLU A 3 -56.03 -0.87 0.06
C GLU A 3 -54.59 -0.35 0.00
N ASN A 4 -54.38 0.77 0.66
CA ASN A 4 -53.18 1.58 0.71
C ASN A 4 -52.04 0.80 1.41
N VAL A 5 -51.04 0.30 0.66
CA VAL A 5 -49.82 -0.28 1.25
C VAL A 5 -48.89 0.86 1.67
N SER A 6 -49.26 1.59 2.73
CA SER A 6 -48.35 2.47 3.44
C SER A 6 -47.35 1.60 4.20
N GLY A 7 -46.24 1.28 3.55
CA GLY A 7 -45.09 0.62 4.17
C GLY A 7 -44.48 1.52 5.23
N GLU A 8 -45.01 1.45 6.45
CA GLU A 8 -44.42 2.10 7.61
C GLU A 8 -43.05 1.48 7.88
N CYS A 9 -41.99 2.21 7.50
CA CYS A 9 -40.65 1.88 7.90
C CYS A 9 -40.50 2.21 9.40
N GLU A 10 -40.82 1.26 10.26
CA GLU A 10 -40.56 1.36 11.69
C GLU A 10 -39.05 1.54 11.92
N ARG A 11 -38.62 2.80 12.06
CA ARG A 11 -37.27 3.13 12.51
C ARG A 11 -37.24 2.92 14.02
N PRO A 12 -36.32 2.07 14.53
CA PRO A 12 -36.22 1.85 15.96
C PRO A 12 -35.90 3.17 16.66
N ARG A 13 -36.71 3.51 17.66
CA ARG A 13 -36.52 4.74 18.48
C ARG A 13 -35.28 4.64 19.36
N ASP A 14 -34.94 3.42 19.77
CA ASP A 14 -33.81 3.14 20.66
C ASP A 14 -32.87 2.10 20.06
N VAL A 15 -31.57 2.30 20.25
CA VAL A 15 -30.53 1.39 19.79
C VAL A 15 -29.98 0.62 20.98
N ASN A 16 -30.06 -0.72 20.92
CA ASN A 16 -29.38 -1.57 21.90
C ASN A 16 -27.87 -1.49 21.69
N VAL A 17 -27.19 -0.73 22.56
CA VAL A 17 -25.74 -0.50 22.49
C VAL A 17 -24.95 -1.81 22.59
N VAL A 18 -25.39 -2.76 23.42
CA VAL A 18 -24.69 -4.04 23.60
C VAL A 18 -24.79 -4.88 22.34
N ASP A 19 -25.96 -4.96 21.72
CA ASP A 19 -26.16 -5.69 20.47
C ASP A 19 -25.44 -5.00 19.30
N TYR A 20 -25.47 -3.67 19.25
CA TYR A 20 -24.74 -2.88 18.28
C TYR A 20 -23.22 -3.08 18.38
N VAL A 21 -22.69 -3.03 19.61
CA VAL A 21 -21.27 -3.28 19.87
C VAL A 21 -20.93 -4.74 19.61
N LYS A 22 -21.79 -5.72 19.88
CA LYS A 22 -21.55 -7.14 19.53
C LYS A 22 -21.54 -7.37 18.03
N LYS A 23 -22.48 -6.78 17.29
CA LYS A 23 -22.54 -6.86 15.80
C LYS A 23 -21.37 -6.12 15.14
N ARG A 24 -20.90 -5.04 15.75
CA ARG A 24 -19.79 -4.22 15.26
C ARG A 24 -18.45 -4.54 15.92
N ALA A 25 -18.43 -5.41 16.92
CA ALA A 25 -17.23 -5.93 17.56
C ALA A 25 -16.51 -6.68 16.46
N ILE A 26 -15.60 -5.98 15.82
CA ILE A 26 -14.83 -6.55 14.75
C ILE A 26 -14.06 -7.68 15.40
N ASP A 27 -14.36 -8.90 14.99
CA ASP A 27 -13.74 -10.07 15.55
C ASP A 27 -12.23 -9.91 15.33
N ASN A 28 -11.46 -9.58 16.37
CA ASN A 28 -10.05 -9.20 16.21
C ASN A 28 -9.26 -10.34 15.55
N ARG A 29 -9.72 -11.58 15.73
CA ARG A 29 -9.26 -12.76 15.01
C ARG A 29 -9.37 -12.60 13.49
N SER A 30 -10.49 -12.07 13.00
CA SER A 30 -10.74 -11.81 11.58
C SER A 30 -9.85 -10.68 11.04
N LEU A 31 -9.65 -9.59 11.79
CA LEU A 31 -8.77 -8.47 11.41
C LEU A 31 -7.32 -8.91 11.27
N VAL A 32 -6.84 -9.71 12.21
CA VAL A 32 -5.47 -10.25 12.21
C VAL A 32 -5.30 -11.31 11.11
N SER A 33 -6.36 -12.06 10.76
CA SER A 33 -6.32 -13.01 9.64
C SER A 33 -6.36 -12.36 8.25
N GLY A 34 -7.01 -11.19 8.14
CA GLY A 34 -7.18 -10.42 6.91
C GLY A 34 -5.99 -9.52 6.56
N GLU A 35 -5.10 -9.26 7.52
CA GLU A 35 -3.82 -8.63 7.21
C GLU A 35 -2.97 -9.55 6.31
N VAL A 36 -2.85 -9.16 5.04
CA VAL A 36 -1.98 -9.77 4.02
C VAL A 36 -0.49 -9.80 4.46
N THR A 37 -0.15 -9.16 5.58
CA THR A 37 1.21 -9.03 6.09
C THR A 37 1.37 -9.67 7.46
N LYS A 38 1.23 -10.99 7.54
CA LYS A 38 1.64 -11.76 8.73
C LYS A 38 3.11 -11.44 9.09
N GLY A 39 3.36 -10.96 10.31
CA GLY A 39 4.69 -10.75 10.91
C GLY A 39 5.36 -9.38 10.65
N PRO A 40 6.46 -9.08 11.37
CA PRO A 40 7.20 -7.82 11.23
C PRO A 40 7.81 -7.72 9.84
N ARG A 41 7.21 -6.90 8.98
CA ARG A 41 7.64 -6.69 7.58
C ARG A 41 8.11 -5.26 7.38
N THR A 42 9.23 -5.09 6.70
CA THR A 42 9.69 -3.76 6.27
C THR A 42 8.64 -3.13 5.34
N ALA A 43 8.58 -1.80 5.28
CA ALA A 43 7.69 -1.07 4.37
C ALA A 43 7.69 -1.61 2.92
N ILE A 44 8.86 -2.05 2.43
CA ILE A 44 9.04 -2.62 1.09
C ILE A 44 8.45 -4.04 0.97
N GLN A 45 8.49 -4.82 2.04
CA GLN A 45 8.01 -6.21 2.08
C GLN A 45 6.48 -6.32 2.19
N ARG A 46 5.81 -5.22 2.57
CA ARG A 46 4.35 -5.13 2.61
C ARG A 46 3.70 -5.07 1.21
N LEU A 47 4.47 -4.75 0.16
CA LEU A 47 3.96 -4.75 -1.21
C LEU A 47 3.83 -6.18 -1.76
N PRO A 48 2.85 -6.43 -2.65
CA PRO A 48 2.79 -7.65 -3.44
C PRO A 48 4.09 -7.90 -4.23
N ARG A 49 4.44 -9.19 -4.42
CA ARG A 49 5.72 -9.59 -5.06
C ARG A 49 5.95 -8.92 -6.42
N HIS A 50 4.92 -8.85 -7.26
CA HIS A 50 5.02 -8.27 -8.61
C HIS A 50 5.27 -6.75 -8.62
N MET A 51 4.97 -6.05 -7.52
CA MET A 51 5.25 -4.62 -7.38
C MET A 51 6.62 -4.32 -6.77
N ARG A 52 7.22 -5.28 -6.04
CA ARG A 52 8.45 -5.06 -5.28
C ARG A 52 9.64 -4.85 -6.21
N ARG A 53 10.27 -3.67 -6.12
CA ARG A 53 11.50 -3.35 -6.85
C ARG A 53 12.68 -3.22 -5.89
N ARG A 54 13.82 -3.83 -6.23
CA ARG A 54 15.08 -3.72 -5.45
C ARG A 54 15.58 -2.27 -5.32
N ALA A 55 15.22 -1.42 -6.29
CA ALA A 55 15.60 0.00 -6.27
C ALA A 55 14.86 0.84 -5.21
N MET A 56 13.79 0.32 -4.58
CA MET A 56 13.03 1.02 -3.54
C MET A 56 13.87 1.33 -2.31
N SER A 57 14.79 0.45 -1.95
CA SER A 57 15.66 0.63 -0.78
C SER A 57 16.59 1.84 -0.95
N TYR A 58 16.94 2.19 -2.18
CA TYR A 58 17.78 3.35 -2.51
C TYR A 58 16.97 4.62 -2.80
N ASN A 59 15.73 4.50 -3.27
CA ASN A 59 14.93 5.64 -3.72
C ASN A 59 13.44 5.43 -3.44
N VAL A 60 12.90 6.23 -2.51
CA VAL A 60 11.49 6.19 -2.10
C VAL A 60 10.52 6.46 -3.26
N ARG A 61 10.95 7.15 -4.34
CA ARG A 61 10.10 7.42 -5.51
C ARG A 61 9.71 6.15 -6.26
N ARG A 62 10.37 5.02 -6.01
CA ARG A 62 10.04 3.72 -6.60
C ARG A 62 8.87 3.01 -5.90
N LEU A 63 8.40 3.56 -4.78
CA LEU A 63 7.20 3.09 -4.09
C LEU A 63 5.94 3.84 -4.60
N PRO A 64 4.75 3.22 -4.47
CA PRO A 64 3.46 3.88 -4.67
C PRO A 64 3.36 5.16 -3.87
N ARG A 65 2.71 6.20 -4.42
CA ARG A 65 2.66 7.56 -3.85
C ARG A 65 2.19 7.57 -2.40
N ALA A 66 1.12 6.83 -2.09
CA ALA A 66 0.56 6.72 -0.74
C ALA A 66 1.57 6.18 0.29
N GLN A 67 2.39 5.21 -0.11
CA GLN A 67 3.32 4.52 0.79
C GLN A 67 4.66 5.25 0.98
N ARG A 68 4.91 6.33 0.20
CA ARG A 68 6.18 7.06 0.30
C ARG A 68 6.38 7.73 1.65
N ARG A 69 5.31 8.28 2.23
CA ARG A 69 5.38 8.97 3.54
C ARG A 69 5.89 8.02 4.61
N PHE A 70 5.27 6.84 4.70
CA PHE A 70 5.64 5.79 5.65
C PHE A 70 7.06 5.25 5.41
N ALA A 71 7.43 5.03 4.15
CA ALA A 71 8.71 4.40 3.82
C ALA A 71 9.92 5.35 3.89
N LYS A 72 9.73 6.68 3.90
CA LYS A 72 10.82 7.67 3.91
C LYS A 72 11.82 7.43 5.03
N SER A 73 11.34 7.30 6.27
CA SER A 73 12.19 7.07 7.45
C SER A 73 12.94 5.75 7.34
N ALA A 74 12.24 4.67 6.97
CA ALA A 74 12.84 3.34 6.78
C ALA A 74 13.91 3.33 5.68
N THR A 75 13.70 4.04 4.57
CA THR A 75 14.70 4.15 3.50
C THR A 75 15.88 5.04 3.89
N ALA A 76 15.69 6.05 4.73
CA ALA A 76 16.77 6.91 5.20
C ALA A 76 17.65 6.20 6.24
N ALA A 77 17.06 5.41 7.13
CA ALA A 77 17.77 4.58 8.09
C ALA A 77 18.53 3.40 7.45
N SER A 78 18.23 3.09 6.20
CA SER A 78 18.81 1.96 5.48
C SER A 78 20.28 2.21 5.12
N LYS A 79 21.18 1.42 5.70
CA LYS A 79 22.61 1.45 5.36
C LYS A 79 22.84 0.75 4.02
N HIS A 80 23.02 1.53 2.96
CA HIS A 80 23.34 1.01 1.63
C HIS A 80 24.72 1.44 1.16
N ARG A 81 25.47 0.47 0.63
CA ARG A 81 26.70 0.76 -0.11
C ARG A 81 26.34 1.65 -1.30
N LYS A 82 27.01 2.81 -1.43
CA LYS A 82 26.87 3.67 -2.60
C LYS A 82 27.18 2.83 -3.84
N LYS A 83 26.27 2.83 -4.82
CA LYS A 83 26.51 2.09 -6.07
C LYS A 83 27.68 2.74 -6.81
N ALA A 84 28.49 1.92 -7.48
CA ALA A 84 29.44 2.42 -8.45
C ALA A 84 28.70 3.29 -9.49
N PRO A 85 29.34 4.34 -10.02
CA PRO A 85 28.71 5.21 -11.02
C PRO A 85 28.14 4.37 -12.18
N SER A 86 26.92 4.71 -12.61
CA SER A 86 26.22 3.92 -13.63
C SER A 86 26.99 3.89 -14.95
N ARG A 87 26.76 2.89 -15.82
CA ARG A 87 27.36 2.88 -17.17
C ARG A 87 27.09 4.19 -17.90
N PHE A 88 25.88 4.75 -17.77
CA PHE A 88 25.49 6.04 -18.34
C PHE A 88 26.38 7.19 -17.82
N TRP A 89 26.71 7.22 -16.53
CA TRP A 89 27.66 8.19 -15.96
C TRP A 89 29.07 8.08 -16.57
N ARG A 90 29.46 6.89 -17.03
CA ARG A 90 30.73 6.66 -17.73
C ARG A 90 30.64 6.89 -19.25
N ARG A 91 29.44 7.08 -19.83
CA ARG A 91 29.29 7.28 -21.28
C ARG A 91 29.76 8.69 -21.63
N ARG A 92 30.71 8.80 -22.55
CA ARG A 92 31.01 10.07 -23.23
C ARG A 92 29.86 10.39 -24.19
N PRO A 93 29.43 11.66 -24.34
CA PRO A 93 28.23 12.04 -25.10
C PRO A 93 28.31 11.79 -26.62
N ARG A 94 29.40 11.23 -27.13
CA ARG A 94 29.72 11.19 -28.56
C ARG A 94 28.87 10.23 -29.40
N ASN A 95 28.11 9.32 -28.79
CA ASN A 95 27.38 8.25 -29.52
C ASN A 95 25.99 7.93 -28.93
N LEU A 96 25.19 8.93 -28.57
CA LEU A 96 23.80 8.69 -28.16
C LEU A 96 22.82 8.68 -29.36
N LEU A 97 23.18 9.30 -30.49
CA LEU A 97 22.38 9.33 -31.71
C LEU A 97 22.78 8.26 -32.74
N LEU A 98 24.03 7.77 -32.70
CA LEU A 98 24.57 6.78 -33.65
C LEU A 98 24.15 5.32 -33.39
N VAL A 99 23.58 5.02 -32.22
CA VAL A 99 23.23 3.63 -31.80
C VAL A 99 21.74 3.33 -32.00
N LYS A 100 21.00 4.17 -32.72
CA LYS A 100 19.54 4.04 -32.89
C LYS A 100 19.05 3.74 -34.31
N ILE A 101 19.96 3.51 -35.26
CA ILE A 101 19.62 3.10 -36.62
C ILE A 101 20.65 2.05 -37.06
N SER A 102 20.34 0.78 -36.81
CA SER A 102 20.91 -0.41 -37.44
C SER A 102 20.02 -1.60 -37.10
#